data_AF-A0A7C7Q7G5-F1
#
_entry.id   AF-A0A7C7Q7G5-F1
#
_cell.length_a   1.000
_cell.length_b   1.000
_cell.length_c   1.000
_cell.angle_alpha   90.00
_cell.angle_beta   90.00
_cell.angle_gamma   90.00
#
_symmetry.space_group_name_H-M   'P 1'
#
loop_
_entity.id
_entity.type
_entity.pdbx_description
1 polymer ?
#
loop_
_entity_poly.entity_id
_entity_poly.type
_entity_poly.pdbx_seq_one_letter_code
_entity_poly.pdbx_strand_id
1 'polypeptide(L)'
;MRDRVGSTVDGVPTPYVWDVAAGLPQVLTEGPYAYGYGHTLLARADLTTGQVLGYGLDGLGSVRLVVDADTRQVLDTYRYAPFGGL
;
A
#
# COMPACT_ATOMS: atom_id res chain seq x y z
N MET A 1 16.27 14.99 1.00
CA MET A 1 15.41 14.39 -0.04
C MET A 1 13.97 14.82 0.26
N ARG A 2 13.13 15.11 -0.73
CA ARG A 2 11.73 15.50 -0.51
C ARG A 2 10.83 14.39 -1.03
N ASP A 3 9.95 13.88 -0.18
CA ASP A 3 8.96 12.87 -0.56
C ASP A 3 7.81 13.50 -1.36
N ARG A 4 7.19 12.70 -2.23
CA ARG A 4 6.05 13.15 -3.04
C ARG A 4 4.85 13.42 -2.13
N VAL A 5 4.26 14.61 -2.21
CA VAL A 5 3.13 15.02 -1.32
C VAL A 5 1.74 14.66 -1.86
N GLY A 6 1.66 14.13 -3.08
CA GLY A 6 0.40 13.70 -3.69
C GLY A 6 0.54 13.39 -5.18
N SER A 7 -0.56 13.04 -5.81
CA SER A 7 -0.69 12.83 -7.26
C SER A 7 -1.93 13.55 -7.81
N THR A 8 -1.99 13.72 -9.12
CA THR A 8 -3.20 14.17 -9.81
C THR A 8 -3.37 13.33 -11.06
N VAL A 9 -4.48 12.60 -11.15
CA VAL A 9 -4.82 11.72 -12.27
C VAL A 9 -6.16 12.17 -12.82
N ASP A 10 -6.23 12.45 -14.12
CA ASP A 10 -7.43 12.96 -14.79
C ASP A 10 -8.06 14.18 -14.09
N GLY A 11 -7.20 15.05 -13.54
CA GLY A 11 -7.61 16.26 -12.81
C GLY A 11 -8.04 16.05 -11.35
N VAL A 12 -8.04 14.81 -10.84
CA VAL A 12 -8.39 14.49 -9.46
C VAL A 12 -7.13 14.44 -8.58
N PRO A 13 -6.97 15.35 -7.60
CA PRO A 13 -5.82 15.31 -6.70
C PRO A 13 -6.00 14.29 -5.58
N THR A 14 -4.94 13.54 -5.30
CA THR A 14 -4.85 12.59 -4.19
C THR A 14 -3.67 12.99 -3.28
N PRO A 15 -3.92 13.49 -2.05
CA PRO A 15 -2.85 13.89 -1.13
C PRO A 15 -2.26 12.68 -0.38
N TYR A 16 -0.97 12.78 -0.03
CA TYR A 16 -0.24 11.77 0.73
C TYR A 16 0.23 12.32 2.09
N VAL A 17 0.14 11.49 3.13
CA VAL A 17 0.73 11.77 4.46
C VAL A 17 1.82 10.76 4.73
N TRP A 18 2.98 11.23 5.19
CA TRP A 18 4.16 10.40 5.45
C TRP A 18 4.44 10.27 6.94
N ASP A 19 4.86 9.09 7.37
CA ASP A 19 5.58 8.90 8.62
C ASP A 19 7.03 9.32 8.41
N VAL A 20 7.38 10.47 8.97
CA VAL A 20 8.73 11.04 8.92
C VAL A 20 9.61 10.61 10.09
N ALA A 21 9.04 9.91 11.09
CA ALA A 21 9.77 9.37 12.23
C ALA A 21 10.31 7.95 11.97
N ALA A 22 9.75 7.25 10.99
CA ALA A 22 10.26 5.96 10.53
C ALA A 22 11.66 6.07 9.90
N GLY A 23 12.46 5.01 10.02
CA GLY A 23 13.80 4.96 9.42
C GLY A 23 13.79 5.01 7.88
N LEU A 24 12.74 4.47 7.27
CA LEU A 24 12.42 4.63 5.85
C LEU A 24 11.07 5.35 5.73
N PRO A 25 10.88 6.29 4.80
CA PRO A 25 9.60 6.95 4.60
C PRO A 25 8.49 5.94 4.32
N GLN A 26 7.40 6.05 5.08
CA GLN A 26 6.21 5.21 4.95
C GLN A 26 4.99 6.11 4.71
N VAL A 27 4.11 5.74 3.77
CA VAL A 27 2.88 6.50 3.49
C VAL A 27 1.84 6.07 4.51
N LEU A 28 1.41 6.96 5.39
CA LEU A 28 0.32 6.66 6.33
C LEU A 28 -1.05 6.69 5.66
N THR A 29 -1.26 7.64 4.75
CA THR A 29 -2.54 7.79 4.02
C THR A 29 -2.36 8.24 2.58
N GLU A 30 -3.21 7.73 1.70
CA GLU A 30 -3.39 8.15 0.30
C GLU A 30 -4.89 8.29 0.00
N GLY A 31 -5.37 9.54 -0.11
CA GLY A 31 -6.81 9.78 -0.31
C GLY A 31 -7.65 9.09 0.78
N PRO A 32 -8.61 8.19 0.42
CA PRO A 32 -9.42 7.47 1.39
C PRO A 32 -8.73 6.26 2.02
N TYR A 33 -7.49 5.94 1.63
CA TYR A 33 -6.80 4.76 2.09
C TYR A 33 -5.81 5.08 3.21
N ALA A 34 -5.78 4.24 4.25
CA ALA A 34 -4.73 4.22 5.26
C ALA A 34 -3.89 2.96 5.12
N TYR A 35 -2.59 3.05 5.41
CA TYR A 35 -1.67 1.93 5.33
C TYR A 35 -1.09 1.58 6.70
N GLY A 36 -1.08 0.29 7.00
CA GLY A 36 -0.50 -0.27 8.21
C GLY A 36 0.84 -0.91 7.91
N TYR A 37 1.81 -0.70 8.81
CA TYR A 37 3.16 -1.22 8.70
C TYR A 37 3.54 -2.04 9.95
N GLY A 38 4.27 -3.12 9.73
CA GLY A 38 5.03 -3.83 10.76
C GLY A 38 6.52 -3.63 10.51
N HIS A 39 7.25 -4.69 10.19
CA HIS A 39 8.60 -4.56 9.63
C HIS A 39 8.57 -3.98 8.21
N THR A 40 7.53 -4.32 7.43
CA THR A 40 7.25 -3.81 6.08
C THR A 40 5.76 -3.47 5.97
N LEU A 41 5.30 -3.06 4.78
CA LEU A 41 3.87 -2.87 4.51
C LEU A 41 3.09 -4.14 4.86
N LEU A 42 2.00 -3.99 5.61
CA LEU A 42 1.19 -5.10 6.09
C LEU A 42 -0.22 -5.08 5.48
N ALA A 43 -0.84 -3.90 5.45
CA ALA A 43 -2.24 -3.79 5.06
C ALA A 43 -2.59 -2.41 4.52
N ARG A 44 -3.73 -2.35 3.81
CA ARG A 44 -4.42 -1.12 3.44
C ARG A 44 -5.87 -1.18 3.94
N ALA A 45 -6.32 -0.16 4.64
CA ALA A 45 -7.72 0.04 4.98
C ALA A 45 -8.33 1.12 4.07
N ASP A 46 -9.51 0.85 3.52
CA ASP A 46 -10.38 1.88 2.95
C ASP A 46 -11.18 2.52 4.09
N LEU A 47 -10.90 3.79 4.39
CA LEU A 47 -11.54 4.53 5.48
C LEU A 47 -12.99 4.90 5.18
N THR A 48 -13.45 4.72 3.94
CA THR A 48 -14.84 4.98 3.54
C THR A 48 -15.70 3.75 3.73
N THR A 49 -15.20 2.58 3.33
CA THR A 49 -15.96 1.31 3.36
C THR A 49 -15.65 0.45 4.57
N GLY A 50 -14.51 0.68 5.22
CA GLY A 50 -13.99 -0.17 6.30
C GLY A 50 -13.28 -1.43 5.80
N GLN A 51 -13.21 -1.68 4.48
CA GLN A 51 -12.53 -2.86 3.95
C GLN A 51 -11.04 -2.82 4.27
N VAL A 52 -10.50 -3.94 4.76
CA VAL A 52 -9.06 -4.11 4.98
C VAL A 52 -8.52 -5.17 4.05
N LEU A 53 -7.48 -4.81 3.30
CA LEU A 53 -6.70 -5.73 2.47
C LEU A 53 -5.36 -6.00 3.13
N GLY A 54 -5.03 -7.27 3.33
CA GLY A 54 -3.71 -7.73 3.75
C GLY A 54 -2.79 -7.95 2.55
N TYR A 55 -1.51 -7.60 2.71
CA TYR A 55 -0.50 -7.76 1.67
C TYR A 55 0.58 -8.76 2.09
N GLY A 56 0.78 -9.79 1.26
CA GLY A 56 1.93 -10.68 1.35
C GLY A 56 3.03 -10.20 0.41
N LEU A 57 4.20 -9.88 0.96
CA LEU A 57 5.34 -9.36 0.21
C LEU A 57 6.41 -10.44 0.01
N ASP A 58 7.20 -10.33 -1.05
CA ASP A 58 8.45 -11.09 -1.16
C ASP A 58 9.59 -10.47 -0.34
N GLY A 59 10.77 -11.10 -0.34
CA GLY A 59 11.94 -10.64 0.41
C GLY A 59 12.52 -9.28 -0.04
N LEU A 60 12.05 -8.73 -1.17
CA LEU A 60 12.44 -7.41 -1.67
C LEU A 60 11.34 -6.36 -1.46
N GLY A 61 10.18 -6.76 -0.93
CA GLY A 61 9.07 -5.87 -0.63
C GLY A 61 8.04 -5.73 -1.74
N SER A 62 8.10 -6.54 -2.81
CA SER A 62 7.04 -6.54 -3.83
C SER A 62 5.83 -7.34 -3.36
N VAL A 63 4.63 -6.80 -3.53
CA VAL A 63 3.38 -7.50 -3.18
C VAL A 63 3.18 -8.71 -4.10
N ARG A 64 3.04 -9.90 -3.53
CA ARG A 64 2.79 -11.17 -4.24
C ARG A 64 1.38 -11.70 -4.04
N LEU A 65 0.71 -11.24 -2.98
CA LEU A 65 -0.57 -11.74 -2.54
C LEU A 65 -1.39 -10.60 -1.95
N VAL A 66 -2.66 -10.51 -2.34
CA VAL A 66 -3.66 -9.64 -1.72
C VAL A 66 -4.76 -10.50 -1.15
N VAL A 67 -5.05 -10.31 0.14
CA VAL A 67 -6.13 -11.02 0.84
C VAL A 67 -7.13 -10.03 1.41
N ASP A 68 -8.41 -10.36 1.32
CA ASP A 68 -9.44 -9.68 2.09
C ASP A 68 -9.30 -10.12 3.55
N ALA A 69 -9.09 -9.18 4.47
CA ALA A 69 -8.74 -9.49 5.85
C ALA A 69 -9.91 -10.14 6.62
N ASP A 70 -11.15 -9.81 6.27
CA ASP A 70 -12.35 -10.29 6.96
C ASP A 70 -12.70 -11.71 6.51
N THR A 71 -12.79 -11.91 5.19
CA THR A 71 -13.20 -13.18 4.59
C THR A 71 -12.05 -14.17 4.44
N ARG A 72 -10.80 -13.69 4.52
CA ARG A 72 -9.56 -14.45 4.26
C ARG A 72 -9.47 -14.97 2.82
N GLN A 73 -10.25 -14.41 1.91
CA GLN A 73 -10.19 -14.78 0.50
C GLN A 73 -8.95 -14.17 -0.16
N VAL A 74 -8.30 -14.95 -1.02
CA VAL A 74 -7.27 -14.42 -1.92
C VAL A 74 -7.97 -13.64 -3.01
N LEU A 75 -7.73 -12.33 -3.05
CA LEU A 75 -8.29 -11.45 -4.07
C LEU A 75 -7.38 -11.39 -5.30
N ASP A 76 -6.06 -11.41 -5.09
CA ASP A 76 -5.11 -11.32 -6.19
C ASP A 76 -3.75 -11.98 -5.85
N THR A 77 -3.02 -12.37 -6.89
CA THR A 77 -1.65 -12.88 -6.81
C THR A 77 -0.81 -12.33 -7.96
N TYR A 78 0.38 -11.82 -7.64
CA TYR A 78 1.27 -11.21 -8.63
C TYR A 78 2.57 -12.00 -8.80
N ARG A 79 2.97 -12.19 -10.06
CA ARG A 79 4.28 -12.70 -10.45
C ARG A 79 4.98 -11.60 -11.23
N TYR A 80 6.23 -11.33 -10.90
CA TYR A 80 6.99 -10.25 -11.52
C TYR A 80 8.25 -10.85 -12.11
N ALA A 81 8.61 -10.37 -13.30
CA ALA A 81 9.93 -10.56 -13.88
C ALA A 81 11.00 -9.93 -12.97
N PRO A 82 12.29 -10.31 -13.13
CA PRO A 82 13.37 -9.81 -12.27
C PRO A 82 13.50 -8.29 -12.16
N PHE A 83 13.01 -7.54 -13.15
CA PHE A 83 13.04 -6.08 -13.19
C PHE A 83 11.67 -5.42 -12.98
N GLY A 84 10.75 -6.12 -12.32
CA GLY A 84 9.47 -5.54 -11.86
C GLY A 84 8.35 -5.48 -12.90
N GLY A 85 8.55 -6.06 -14.09
CA GLY A 85 7.46 -6.24 -15.05
C GLY A 85 6.46 -7.28 -14.54
N LEU A 86 5.16 -6.97 -14.59
CA LEU A 86 4.07 -7.90 -14.27
C LEU A 86 3.85 -8.89 -15.42
#